data_AF-A0AA35LLM5-F1
#
_entry.id   AF-A0AA35LLM5-F1
#
_cell.length_a   1.000
_cell.length_b   1.000
_cell.length_c   1.000
_cell.angle_alpha   90.00
_cell.angle_beta   90.00
_cell.angle_gamma   90.00
#
_symmetry.space_group_name_H-M   'P 1'
#
loop_
_entity.id
_entity.type
_entity.pdbx_description
1 polymer ?
#
loop_
_entity_poly.entity_id
_entity_poly.type
_entity_poly.pdbx_seq_one_letter_code
_entity_poly.pdbx_strand_id
1 'polypeptide(L)'
;MIQGKRVYGGPQMIQLSLDGKRLYTTTSLYTPWDKQFYPQMVREGSVMLQIDVDTENGGLCVNPDFLVDFGKEPFGPARAHEMRYPGGDCTSDIWI
;
A
#
# COMPACT_ATOMS: atom_id res chain seq x y z
N MET A 1 3.49 -7.57 12.75
CA MET A 1 2.81 -8.59 11.92
C MET A 1 1.39 -8.07 11.71
N ILE A 2 0.87 -8.09 10.49
CA ILE A 2 -0.51 -7.72 10.18
C ILE A 2 -1.14 -8.96 9.53
N GLN A 3 -2.29 -9.42 10.04
CA GLN A 3 -2.92 -10.68 9.61
C GLN A 3 -1.95 -11.88 9.48
N GLY A 4 -1.02 -12.02 10.42
CA GLY A 4 -0.02 -13.10 10.40
C GLY A 4 1.06 -12.98 9.31
N LYS A 5 1.09 -11.90 8.51
CA LYS A 5 2.16 -11.60 7.56
C LYS A 5 3.16 -10.59 8.13
N ARG A 6 4.44 -10.83 7.87
CA ARG A 6 5.50 -9.84 8.10
C ARG A 6 5.54 -8.88 6.92
N VAL A 7 5.46 -7.59 7.21
CA VAL A 7 5.60 -6.54 6.20
C VAL A 7 7.09 -6.24 6.05
N TYR A 8 7.59 -6.36 4.83
CA TYR A 8 8.94 -5.95 4.44
C TYR A 8 8.87 -4.68 3.60
N GLY A 9 9.96 -3.91 3.56
CA GLY A 9 9.93 -2.60 2.93
C GLY A 9 9.32 -1.53 3.82
N GLY A 10 8.89 -0.44 3.19
CA GLY A 10 8.15 0.64 3.82
C GLY A 10 7.04 1.15 2.90
N PRO A 11 6.14 2.00 3.40
CA PRO A 11 5.13 2.68 2.59
C PRO A 11 5.79 3.43 1.43
N GLN A 12 5.24 3.30 0.22
CA GLN A 12 5.73 3.95 -0.99
C GLN A 12 4.62 4.76 -1.64
N MET A 13 3.83 4.17 -2.54
CA MET A 13 2.69 4.88 -3.12
C MET A 13 1.61 4.94 -2.07
N ILE A 14 0.91 6.08 -2.04
CA ILE A 14 -0.23 6.31 -1.16
C ILE A 14 -1.41 6.78 -1.97
N GLN A 15 -2.62 6.41 -1.55
CA GLN A 15 -3.85 6.89 -2.15
C GLN A 15 -4.91 7.14 -1.08
N LEU A 16 -5.40 8.37 -1.01
CA LEU A 16 -6.42 8.78 -0.05
C LEU A 16 -7.82 8.57 -0.66
N SER A 17 -8.74 8.04 0.13
CA SER A 17 -10.15 7.96 -0.26
C SER A 17 -10.77 9.34 -0.38
N LEU A 18 -11.79 9.49 -1.24
CA LEU A 18 -12.45 10.78 -1.47
C LEU A 18 -13.06 11.40 -0.21
N ASP A 19 -13.50 10.58 0.74
CA ASP A 19 -14.01 11.05 2.04
C ASP A 19 -12.90 11.35 3.06
N GLY A 20 -11.63 11.15 2.70
CA GLY A 20 -10.46 11.45 3.52
C GLY A 20 -10.22 10.48 4.68
N LYS A 21 -11.01 9.40 4.83
CA LYS A 21 -10.98 8.53 6.02
C LYS A 21 -10.08 7.31 5.90
N ARG A 22 -9.65 6.96 4.69
CA ARG A 22 -8.83 5.76 4.42
C ARG A 22 -7.67 6.11 3.50
N LEU A 23 -6.46 5.88 3.98
CA LEU A 23 -5.23 6.02 3.22
C LEU A 23 -4.68 4.63 2.91
N TYR A 24 -4.59 4.26 1.65
CA TYR A 24 -4.00 2.99 1.24
C TYR A 24 -2.55 3.19 0.85
N THR A 25 -1.70 2.20 1.11
CA THR A 25 -0.30 2.23 0.71
C THR A 25 0.20 0.89 0.20
N THR A 26 1.07 0.92 -0.81
CA THR A 26 1.84 -0.23 -1.30
C THR A 26 3.32 -0.07 -0.98
N THR A 27 4.08 -1.16 -1.01
CA THR A 27 5.46 -1.16 -0.51
C THR A 27 6.55 -1.14 -1.60
N SER A 28 6.22 -1.31 -2.88
CA SER A 28 7.22 -1.41 -3.96
C SER A 28 7.47 -0.07 -4.65
N LEU A 29 8.73 0.27 -4.88
CA LEU A 29 9.13 1.48 -5.61
C LEU A 29 9.57 1.15 -7.03
N TYR A 30 10.75 0.57 -7.14
CA TYR A 30 11.39 0.30 -8.41
C TYR A 30 12.33 -0.87 -8.23
N THR A 31 12.22 -1.88 -9.08
CA THR A 31 12.81 -3.20 -8.83
C THR A 31 14.31 -3.18 -8.49
N PRO A 32 15.18 -2.47 -9.23
CA PRO A 32 16.59 -2.35 -8.86
C PRO A 32 16.81 -1.80 -7.45
N TRP A 33 16.04 -0.79 -7.03
CA TRP A 33 16.15 -0.18 -5.70
C TRP A 33 15.54 -1.07 -4.63
N ASP A 34 14.39 -1.70 -4.91
CA ASP A 34 13.76 -2.67 -4.02
C ASP A 34 14.72 -3.83 -3.72
N LYS A 35 15.48 -4.30 -4.72
CA LYS A 35 16.53 -5.33 -4.53
C LYS A 35 17.68 -4.84 -3.65
N GLN A 36 18.07 -3.58 -3.77
CA GLN A 36 19.18 -2.99 -3.02
C GLN A 36 18.80 -2.76 -1.55
N PHE A 37 17.63 -2.18 -1.30
CA PHE A 37 17.22 -1.75 0.04
C PHE A 37 16.38 -2.78 0.79
N TYR A 38 15.53 -3.54 0.07
CA TYR A 38 14.57 -4.48 0.65
C TYR A 38 14.55 -5.83 -0.09
N PRO A 39 15.68 -6.56 -0.15
CA PRO A 39 15.77 -7.82 -0.89
C PRO A 39 14.81 -8.91 -0.37
N GLN A 40 14.38 -8.83 0.90
CA GLN A 40 13.35 -9.70 1.46
C GLN A 40 11.98 -9.39 0.87
N MET A 41 11.61 -8.11 0.69
CA MET A 41 10.34 -7.74 0.07
C MET A 41 10.24 -8.26 -1.36
N VAL A 42 11.34 -8.24 -2.13
CA VAL A 42 11.38 -8.80 -3.49
C VAL A 42 11.13 -10.32 -3.49
N ARG A 43 11.56 -11.03 -2.43
CA ARG A 43 11.37 -12.47 -2.29
C ARG A 43 9.99 -12.86 -1.76
N GLU A 44 9.43 -12.05 -0.86
CA GLU A 44 8.18 -12.37 -0.13
C GLU A 44 6.94 -11.68 -0.73
N GLY A 45 7.15 -10.75 -1.65
CA GLY A 45 6.12 -9.94 -2.29
C GLY A 45 5.84 -8.64 -1.56
N SER A 46 5.36 -7.65 -2.33
CA SER A 46 4.81 -6.42 -1.76
C SER A 46 3.46 -6.67 -1.09
N VAL A 47 3.01 -5.72 -0.27
CA VAL A 47 1.66 -5.73 0.29
C VAL A 47 0.96 -4.41 0.01
N MET A 48 -0.38 -4.42 0.13
CA MET A 48 -1.16 -3.19 0.35
C MET A 48 -1.71 -3.20 1.77
N LEU A 49 -1.62 -2.05 2.43
CA LEU A 49 -2.17 -1.80 3.76
C LEU A 49 -3.16 -0.64 3.69
N GLN A 50 -4.10 -0.61 4.64
CA GLN A 50 -4.96 0.53 4.89
C GLN A 50 -4.52 1.21 6.20
N ILE A 51 -4.56 2.53 6.18
CA ILE A 51 -4.35 3.40 7.32
C ILE A 51 -5.67 4.15 7.53
N ASP A 52 -6.22 4.03 8.73
CA ASP A 52 -7.38 4.80 9.16
C ASP A 52 -6.95 6.22 9.50
N VAL A 53 -7.68 7.19 8.98
CA VAL A 53 -7.42 8.63 9.16
C VAL A 53 -8.49 9.20 10.08
N ASP A 54 -8.08 9.66 11.27
CA ASP A 54 -8.98 10.39 12.17
C ASP A 54 -9.10 11.83 11.68
N THR A 55 -10.26 12.13 11.07
CA THR A 55 -10.56 13.45 10.50
C THR A 55 -11.18 14.42 11.52
N GLU A 56 -11.52 13.95 12.71
CA GLU A 56 -12.11 14.76 13.78
C GLU A 56 -11.06 15.24 14.78
N ASN A 57 -10.20 14.33 15.25
CA ASN A 57 -9.17 14.62 16.26
C ASN A 57 -7.75 14.68 15.68
N GLY A 58 -7.58 14.24 14.43
CA GLY A 58 -6.27 14.07 13.82
C GLY A 58 -5.58 12.77 14.25
N GLY A 59 -4.80 12.18 13.35
CA GLY A 59 -4.03 10.98 13.62
C GLY A 59 -4.16 9.93 12.52
N LEU A 60 -3.22 8.99 12.55
CA LEU A 60 -3.14 7.88 11.59
C LEU A 60 -2.92 6.58 12.37
N CYS A 61 -3.72 5.57 12.07
CA CYS A 61 -3.56 4.24 12.66
C CYS A 61 -3.56 3.18 11.55
N VAL A 62 -2.63 2.22 11.61
CA VAL A 62 -2.66 1.10 10.66
C VAL A 62 -3.85 0.22 10.97
N ASN A 63 -4.70 -0.05 9.98
CA ASN A 63 -5.84 -0.95 10.13
C ASN A 63 -5.34 -2.40 10.18
N PRO A 64 -5.49 -3.11 11.32
CA PRO A 64 -4.99 -4.48 11.48
C PRO A 64 -5.81 -5.51 10.68
N ASP A 65 -7.01 -5.14 10.23
CA ASP A 65 -7.98 -6.00 9.55
C ASP A 65 -7.91 -5.91 8.03
N PHE A 66 -7.01 -5.08 7.49
CA PHE A 66 -6.80 -4.94 6.05
C PHE A 66 -5.35 -5.24 5.65
N LEU A 67 -5.18 -6.26 4.82
CA LEU A 67 -3.93 -6.55 4.12
C LEU A 67 -4.23 -7.25 2.80
N VAL A 68 -3.64 -6.74 1.72
CA VAL A 68 -3.58 -7.47 0.44
C VAL A 68 -2.16 -8.00 0.29
N ASP A 69 -2.05 -9.33 0.17
CA ASP A 69 -0.78 -10.03 0.00
C ASP A 69 -0.52 -10.34 -1.48
N PHE A 70 0.44 -9.64 -2.10
CA PHE A 70 0.85 -9.90 -3.48
C PHE A 70 1.99 -10.92 -3.60
N GLY A 71 2.36 -11.61 -2.51
CA GLY A 71 3.40 -12.63 -2.49
C GLY A 71 3.00 -13.97 -3.12
N LYS A 72 1.69 -14.22 -3.26
CA LYS A 72 1.13 -15.50 -3.71
C LYS A 72 0.51 -15.43 -5.11
N GLU A 73 0.91 -14.46 -5.92
CA GLU A 73 0.44 -14.34 -7.29
C GLU A 73 0.87 -15.56 -8.15
N PRO A 74 0.12 -15.91 -9.21
CA PRO A 74 0.33 -17.16 -9.98
C PRO A 74 1.73 -17.34 -10.56
N PHE A 75 2.46 -16.25 -10.79
CA PHE A 75 3.81 -16.26 -11.39
C PHE A 75 4.90 -15.86 -10.39
N GLY A 76 4.61 -15.99 -9.09
CA GLY A 76 5.48 -15.61 -8.00
C GLY A 76 5.22 -14.20 -7.47
N PRO A 77 6.01 -13.74 -6.48
CA PRO A 77 5.75 -12.50 -5.77
C PRO A 77 5.68 -11.27 -6.67
N ALA A 78 4.55 -10.55 -6.62
CA ALA A 78 4.37 -9.32 -7.35
C ALA A 78 4.81 -8.09 -6.54
N ARG A 79 5.03 -7.00 -7.28
CA ARG A 79 5.56 -5.71 -6.83
C ARG A 79 4.54 -4.64 -7.16
N ALA A 80 3.50 -4.57 -6.35
CA ALA A 80 2.44 -3.58 -6.48
C ALA A 80 3.01 -2.18 -6.25
N HIS A 81 2.69 -1.29 -7.17
CA HIS A 81 3.16 0.09 -7.18
C HIS A 81 1.98 1.05 -7.03
N GLU A 82 1.31 1.40 -8.12
CA GLU A 82 0.18 2.32 -8.08
C GLU A 82 -1.15 1.60 -7.80
N MET A 83 -2.12 2.34 -7.26
CA MET A 83 -3.50 1.91 -7.09
C MET A 83 -4.43 3.04 -7.56
N ARG A 84 -5.57 2.66 -8.15
CA ARG A 84 -6.56 3.59 -8.68
C ARG A 84 -7.94 3.24 -8.16
N TYR A 85 -8.69 4.24 -7.71
CA TYR A 85 -10.07 4.01 -7.28
C TYR A 85 -11.01 3.95 -8.48
N PRO A 86 -12.04 3.08 -8.44
CA PRO A 86 -13.13 3.16 -9.39
C PRO A 86 -13.82 4.53 -9.31
N GLY A 87 -13.86 5.25 -10.42
CA GLY A 87 -14.53 6.55 -10.50
C GLY A 87 -13.68 7.76 -10.07
N GLY A 88 -12.38 7.58 -9.87
CA GLY A 88 -11.47 8.69 -9.57
C GLY A 88 -10.94 8.69 -8.13
N ASP A 89 -9.77 9.30 -7.94
CA ASP A 89 -9.08 9.45 -6.65
C ASP A 89 -8.34 10.78 -6.55
N CYS A 90 -7.85 11.08 -5.35
CA CYS A 90 -7.18 12.34 -5.01
C CYS A 90 -5.91 12.64 -5.83
N THR A 91 -5.45 11.72 -6.69
CA THR A 91 -4.30 11.90 -7.56
C THR A 91 -4.61 11.85 -9.05
N SER A 92 -5.83 11.48 -9.43
CA SER A 92 -6.21 11.28 -10.84
C SER A 92 -7.19 12.32 -11.36
N ASP A 93 -8.06 12.86 -10.50
CA ASP A 93 -9.03 13.88 -10.90
C ASP A 93 -8.46 15.30 -10.83
N ILE A 94 -8.68 16.06 -11.90
CA ILE A 94 -8.37 17.49 -11.99
C ILE A 94 -9.70 18.24 -12.13
N TRP A 95 -10.00 19.10 -11.16
CA TRP A 95 -11.18 19.96 -11.17
C TRP A 95 -10.83 21.30 -11.85
N ILE A 96 -11.73 21.83 -12.71
CA ILE A 96 -11.58 23.12 -13.43
C ILE A 96 -12.51 24.17 -12.83
#